data_AF-A0A2V7QYF1-F1
#
_entry.id   AF-A0A2V7QYF1-F1
#
_cell.length_a   1.000
_cell.length_b   1.000
_cell.length_c   1.000
_cell.angle_alpha   90.00
_cell.angle_beta   90.00
_cell.angle_gamma   90.00
#
_symmetry.space_group_name_H-M   'P 1'
#
loop_
_entity.id
_entity.type
_entity.pdbx_description
1 polymer ?
#
loop_
_entity_poly.entity_id
_entity_poly.type
_entity_poly.pdbx_seq_one_letter_code
_entity_poly.pdbx_strand_id
1 'polypeptide(L)'
;MVWLRLVHIVAGIVWVGSAVFAALFLFPTARAVGPDGRRFIERLQRRMGPAFGIAMLLTVIPGFVMYGRLSAGFNRAWVTSRPGLALGAGAVATLLAVVIGIASNAPADRKIARLRQGLEQQGSAPTAAQAAELAALQTRIERGTQVAAALLLLAAGAMAVARYL
;
A
#
# COMPACT_ATOMS: atom_id res chain seq x y z
N MET A 1 9.75 -2.91 23.93
CA MET A 1 10.38 -2.25 22.76
C MET A 1 10.87 -3.27 21.74
N VAL A 2 11.56 -4.34 22.15
CA VAL A 2 12.08 -5.38 21.23
C VAL A 2 10.97 -6.05 20.40
N TRP A 3 9.92 -6.56 21.04
CA TRP A 3 8.82 -7.23 20.32
C TRP A 3 8.07 -6.34 19.34
N LEU A 4 7.75 -5.10 19.74
CA LEU A 4 7.12 -4.12 18.84
C LEU A 4 7.98 -3.85 17.61
N ARG A 5 9.30 -3.72 17.81
CA ARG A 5 10.25 -3.50 16.72
C ARG A 5 10.32 -4.71 15.80
N LEU A 6 10.39 -5.92 16.35
CA LEU A 6 10.44 -7.15 15.56
C LEU A 6 9.19 -7.29 14.68
N VAL A 7 8.00 -7.18 15.27
CA VAL A 7 6.73 -7.27 14.54
C VAL A 7 6.63 -6.20 13.46
N HIS A 8 6.95 -4.95 13.81
CA HIS A 8 6.96 -3.82 12.88
C HIS A 8 7.85 -4.07 11.65
N ILE A 9 9.09 -4.50 11.89
CA ILE A 9 10.08 -4.69 10.82
C ILE A 9 9.70 -5.89 9.95
N VAL A 10 9.37 -7.04 10.54
CA VAL A 10 9.05 -8.25 9.76
C VAL A 10 7.78 -8.06 8.92
N ALA A 11 6.73 -7.49 9.51
CA ALA A 11 5.52 -7.15 8.77
C ALA A 11 5.79 -6.07 7.70
N GLY A 12 6.62 -5.08 8.04
CA GLY A 12 7.02 -4.00 7.14
C GLY A 12 7.78 -4.51 5.92
N ILE A 13 8.68 -5.49 6.08
CA ILE A 13 9.40 -6.11 4.96
C ILE A 13 8.41 -6.73 3.96
N VAL A 14 7.44 -7.51 4.45
CA VAL A 14 6.43 -8.14 3.60
C VAL A 14 5.58 -7.08 2.91
N TRP A 15 5.11 -6.08 3.66
CA TRP A 15 4.20 -5.07 3.15
C TRP A 15 4.88 -4.12 2.14
N VAL A 16 5.98 -3.49 2.53
CA VAL A 16 6.75 -2.56 1.68
C VAL A 16 7.35 -3.30 0.48
N GLY A 17 7.96 -4.47 0.71
CA GLY A 17 8.56 -5.27 -0.36
C GLY A 17 7.53 -5.69 -1.41
N SER A 18 6.36 -6.14 -0.98
CA SER A 18 5.27 -6.52 -1.90
C SER A 18 4.69 -5.30 -2.63
N ALA A 19 4.59 -4.13 -1.99
CA ALA A 19 4.14 -2.90 -2.66
C ALA A 19 5.11 -2.47 -3.78
N VAL A 20 6.42 -2.49 -3.48
CA VAL A 20 7.48 -2.17 -4.45
C VAL A 20 7.51 -3.18 -5.59
N PHE A 21 7.44 -4.48 -5.26
CA PHE A 21 7.35 -5.53 -6.28
C PHE A 21 6.12 -5.35 -7.16
N ALA A 22 4.97 -5.04 -6.55
CA ALA A 22 3.72 -4.84 -7.26
C ALA A 22 3.80 -3.67 -8.25
N ALA A 23 4.34 -2.54 -7.79
CA ALA A 23 4.46 -1.31 -8.55
C ALA A 23 5.44 -1.42 -9.73
N LEU A 24 6.60 -2.04 -9.51
CA LEU A 24 7.70 -2.04 -10.47
C LEU A 24 7.65 -3.21 -11.45
N PHE A 25 7.14 -4.36 -11.04
CA PHE A 25 7.23 -5.59 -11.83
C PHE A 25 5.85 -6.17 -12.12
N LEU A 26 5.05 -6.40 -11.09
CA LEU A 26 3.81 -7.15 -11.22
C LEU A 26 2.78 -6.46 -12.12
N PHE A 27 2.44 -5.20 -11.84
CA PHE A 27 1.45 -4.47 -12.64
C PHE A 27 1.93 -4.14 -14.05
N PRO A 28 3.16 -3.65 -14.28
CA PRO A 28 3.67 -3.45 -15.63
C PRO A 28 3.66 -4.73 -16.46
N THR A 29 4.08 -5.85 -15.87
CA THR A 29 4.08 -7.16 -16.56
C THR A 29 2.66 -7.63 -16.84
N ALA A 30 1.76 -7.56 -15.86
CA ALA A 30 0.36 -7.96 -16.06
C ALA A 30 -0.33 -7.12 -17.14
N ARG A 31 0.01 -5.83 -17.24
CA ARG A 31 -0.49 -4.93 -18.29
C ARG A 31 0.05 -5.33 -19.67
N ALA A 32 1.33 -5.67 -19.79
CA ALA A 32 1.93 -6.13 -21.03
C ALA A 32 1.33 -7.46 -21.54
N VAL A 33 0.98 -8.37 -20.61
CA VAL A 33 0.30 -9.64 -20.93
C VAL A 33 -1.17 -9.43 -21.34
N GLY A 34 -1.80 -8.33 -20.92
CA GLY A 34 -3.17 -8.00 -21.31
C GLY A 34 -4.24 -8.73 -20.48
N PRO A 35 -5.29 -9.33 -21.09
CA PRO A 35 -6.42 -9.92 -20.36
C PRO A 35 -6.03 -10.99 -19.33
N ASP A 36 -5.09 -11.87 -19.67
CA ASP A 36 -4.70 -12.98 -18.78
C ASP A 36 -3.89 -12.49 -17.58
N GLY A 37 -3.04 -11.48 -17.77
CA GLY A 37 -2.34 -10.80 -16.69
C GLY A 37 -3.32 -10.19 -15.68
N ARG A 38 -4.36 -9.53 -16.17
CA ARG A 38 -5.41 -8.94 -15.30
C ARG A 38 -6.15 -10.01 -14.48
N ARG A 39 -6.55 -11.12 -15.12
CA ARG A 39 -7.19 -12.26 -14.43
C ARG A 39 -6.29 -12.87 -13.36
N PHE A 40 -4.99 -12.96 -13.62
CA PHE A 40 -4.00 -13.41 -12.63
C PHE A 40 -3.95 -12.47 -11.42
N ILE A 41 -3.83 -11.16 -11.65
CA ILE A 41 -3.82 -10.14 -10.57
C ILE A 41 -5.05 -10.25 -9.70
N GLU A 42 -6.24 -10.44 -10.28
CA GLU A 42 -7.48 -10.53 -9.51
C GLU A 42 -7.50 -11.74 -8.59
N ARG A 43 -7.11 -12.91 -9.11
CA ARG A 43 -7.02 -14.13 -8.31
C ARG A 43 -5.97 -13.97 -7.21
N LEU A 44 -4.85 -13.35 -7.53
CA LEU A 44 -3.78 -13.07 -6.60
C LEU A 44 -4.24 -12.11 -5.49
N GLN A 45 -4.92 -11.01 -5.83
CA GLN A 45 -5.45 -10.03 -4.87
C GLN A 45 -6.46 -10.65 -3.91
N ARG A 46 -7.35 -11.56 -4.36
CA ARG A 46 -8.27 -12.26 -3.47
C ARG A 46 -7.55 -13.07 -2.39
N ARG A 47 -6.40 -13.65 -2.73
CA ARG A 47 -5.58 -14.44 -1.80
C ARG A 47 -4.67 -13.57 -0.94
N MET A 48 -4.05 -12.54 -1.53
CA MET A 48 -3.08 -11.68 -0.86
C MET A 48 -3.73 -10.56 -0.05
N GLY A 49 -4.93 -10.10 -0.40
CA GLY A 49 -5.59 -8.94 0.20
C GLY A 49 -5.66 -8.98 1.73
N PRO A 50 -6.18 -10.06 2.35
CA PRO A 50 -6.20 -10.20 3.80
C PRO A 50 -4.81 -10.18 4.43
N ALA A 51 -3.85 -10.91 3.85
CA ALA A 51 -2.47 -10.96 4.35
C ALA A 51 -1.78 -9.60 4.27
N PHE A 52 -2.01 -8.85 3.18
CA PHE A 52 -1.44 -7.52 2.97
C PHE A 52 -2.05 -6.49 3.95
N GLY A 53 -3.35 -6.58 4.24
CA GLY A 53 -4.01 -5.78 5.26
C GLY A 53 -3.49 -6.07 6.67
N ILE A 54 -3.29 -7.34 7.01
CA ILE A 54 -2.68 -7.74 8.29
C ILE A 54 -1.25 -7.22 8.39
N ALA A 55 -0.43 -7.38 7.34
CA ALA A 55 0.93 -6.88 7.31
C ALA A 55 0.98 -5.35 7.47
N MET A 56 0.06 -4.62 6.82
CA MET A 56 -0.09 -3.18 7.01
C MET A 56 -0.37 -2.83 8.49
N LEU A 57 -1.35 -3.47 9.12
CA LEU A 57 -1.71 -3.19 10.52
C LEU A 57 -0.57 -3.52 11.49
N LEU A 58 0.08 -4.67 11.30
CA LEU A 58 1.24 -5.11 12.09
C LEU A 58 2.48 -4.24 11.86
N THR A 59 2.54 -3.50 10.77
CA THR A 59 3.57 -2.47 10.55
C THR A 59 3.16 -1.17 11.23
N VAL A 60 1.99 -0.63 10.88
CA VAL A 60 1.59 0.72 11.26
C VAL A 60 1.37 0.86 12.77
N ILE A 61 0.62 -0.05 13.40
CA ILE A 61 0.24 0.07 14.82
C ILE A 61 1.49 0.01 15.73
N PRO A 62 2.37 -1.00 15.64
CA PRO A 62 3.59 -1.01 16.45
C PRO A 62 4.50 0.18 16.18
N GLY A 63 4.56 0.66 14.94
CA GLY A 63 5.32 1.86 14.56
C GLY A 63 4.86 3.09 15.33
N PHE A 64 3.56 3.37 15.34
CA PHE A 64 2.97 4.47 16.10
C PHE A 64 3.21 4.34 17.62
N VAL A 65 3.03 3.13 18.17
CA VAL A 65 3.28 2.89 19.59
C VAL A 65 4.75 3.13 19.95
N MET A 66 5.69 2.69 19.11
CA MET A 66 7.12 2.93 19.32
C MET A 66 7.47 4.42 19.23
N TYR A 67 6.94 5.14 18.24
CA TYR A 67 7.16 6.58 18.09
C TYR A 67 6.66 7.36 19.31
N GLY A 68 5.45 7.04 19.79
CA GLY A 68 4.89 7.66 21.00
C GLY A 68 5.74 7.41 22.25
N ARG A 69 6.30 6.20 22.41
CA ARG A 69 7.21 5.87 23.53
C ARG A 69 8.56 6.58 23.42
N LEU A 70 9.16 6.60 22.23
CA LEU A 70 10.44 7.27 21.98
C LEU A 70 10.36 8.78 22.19
N SER A 71 9.23 9.37 21.82
CA SER A 71 8.97 10.80 21.96
C SER A 71 8.47 11.22 23.35
N ALA A 72 8.42 10.31 24.34
CA ALA A 72 7.82 10.56 25.65
C ALA A 72 6.41 11.18 25.56
N GLY A 73 5.57 10.65 24.66
CA GLY A 73 4.22 11.15 24.42
C GLY A 73 4.18 12.39 23.51
N PHE A 74 4.95 12.40 22.42
CA PHE A 74 5.03 13.52 21.47
C PHE A 74 5.57 14.81 22.09
N ASN A 75 6.54 14.69 22.99
CA ASN A 75 7.28 15.83 23.53
C ASN A 75 7.87 16.66 22.38
N ARG A 76 7.56 17.97 22.38
CA ARG A 76 7.94 18.89 21.30
C ARG A 76 9.44 18.85 21.02
N ALA A 77 10.28 18.89 22.04
CA ALA A 77 11.74 18.93 21.87
C ALA A 77 12.26 17.67 21.16
N TRP A 78 11.68 16.51 21.46
CA TRP A 78 12.04 15.27 20.79
C TRP A 78 11.50 15.21 19.36
N VAL A 79 10.24 15.56 19.14
CA VAL A 79 9.60 15.49 17.80
C VAL A 79 10.26 16.47 16.81
N THR A 80 10.76 17.60 17.29
CA THR A 80 11.50 18.57 16.45
C THR A 80 13.00 18.30 16.36
N SER A 81 13.51 17.26 17.05
CA SER A 81 14.90 16.82 16.88
C SER A 81 15.11 16.21 15.49
N ARG A 82 16.35 16.13 15.02
CA ARG A 82 16.68 15.51 13.72
C ARG A 82 16.15 14.06 13.57
N PRO A 83 16.38 13.13 14.53
CA PRO A 83 15.83 11.78 14.44
C PRO A 83 14.29 11.78 14.55
N GLY A 84 13.71 12.67 15.38
CA GLY A 84 12.28 12.85 15.50
C GLY A 84 11.61 13.27 14.19
N LEU A 85 12.19 14.25 13.50
CA LEU A 85 11.72 14.72 12.20
C LEU A 85 11.82 13.64 11.11
N ALA A 86 12.91 12.88 11.07
CA ALA A 86 13.06 11.78 10.11
C ALA A 86 11.98 10.70 10.34
N LEU A 87 11.82 10.24 11.58
CA LEU A 87 10.80 9.26 11.92
C LEU A 87 9.38 9.81 11.70
N GLY A 88 9.14 11.08 12.01
CA GLY A 88 7.86 11.77 11.77
C GLY A 88 7.52 11.87 10.28
N ALA A 89 8.49 12.23 9.44
CA ALA A 89 8.32 12.25 7.99
C ALA A 89 7.98 10.85 7.45
N GLY A 90 8.66 9.81 7.94
CA GLY A 90 8.34 8.43 7.59
C GLY A 90 6.94 7.99 8.04
N ALA A 91 6.49 8.43 9.22
CA ALA A 91 5.14 8.18 9.69
C ALA A 91 4.08 8.87 8.78
N VAL A 92 4.31 10.13 8.41
CA VAL A 92 3.42 10.85 7.47
C VAL A 92 3.38 10.16 6.11
N ALA A 93 4.53 9.77 5.55
CA ALA A 93 4.59 9.06 4.28
C ALA A 93 3.82 7.73 4.32
N THR A 94 3.96 6.98 5.42
CA THR A 94 3.22 5.73 5.64
C THR A 94 1.71 5.96 5.73
N LEU A 95 1.27 7.00 6.44
CA LEU A 95 -0.15 7.36 6.53
C LEU A 95 -0.73 7.73 5.16
N LEU A 96 0.00 8.50 4.36
CA LEU A 96 -0.43 8.83 3.00
C LEU A 96 -0.56 7.56 2.13
N ALA A 97 0.37 6.61 2.25
CA ALA A 97 0.27 5.33 1.55
C ALA A 97 -0.96 4.52 1.98
N VAL A 98 -1.29 4.50 3.28
CA VAL A 98 -2.51 3.87 3.82
C VAL A 98 -3.76 4.54 3.26
N VAL A 99 -3.79 5.88 3.21
CA VAL A 99 -4.92 6.65 2.64
C VAL A 99 -5.11 6.31 1.17
N ILE A 100 -4.03 6.19 0.38
CA ILE A 100 -4.13 5.77 -1.03
C ILE A 100 -4.76 4.36 -1.12
N GLY A 101 -4.30 3.42 -0.28
CA GLY A 101 -4.86 2.06 -0.25
C GLY A 101 -6.36 2.03 0.07
N ILE A 102 -6.77 2.72 1.14
CA ILE A 102 -8.14 2.64 1.67
C ILE A 102 -9.12 3.55 0.91
N ALA A 103 -8.72 4.77 0.56
CA ALA A 103 -9.60 5.78 -0.01
C ALA A 103 -9.53 5.85 -1.55
N SER A 104 -8.46 5.34 -2.17
CA SER A 104 -8.34 5.32 -3.64
C SER A 104 -8.46 3.92 -4.23
N ASN A 105 -7.62 2.98 -3.78
CA ASN A 105 -7.52 1.66 -4.41
C ASN A 105 -8.70 0.76 -4.03
N ALA A 106 -9.04 0.64 -2.74
CA ALA A 106 -10.12 -0.23 -2.30
C ALA A 106 -11.50 0.11 -2.92
N PRO A 107 -11.92 1.39 -3.06
CA PRO A 107 -13.15 1.72 -3.76
C PRO A 107 -13.10 1.39 -5.26
N ALA A 108 -11.94 1.58 -5.91
CA ALA A 108 -11.76 1.24 -7.32
C ALA A 108 -11.84 -0.28 -7.53
N ASP A 109 -11.20 -1.07 -6.68
CA ASP A 109 -11.28 -2.54 -6.67
C ASP A 109 -12.72 -3.03 -6.50
N ARG A 110 -13.46 -2.43 -5.54
CA ARG A 110 -14.89 -2.75 -5.33
C ARG A 110 -15.74 -2.42 -6.56
N LYS A 111 -15.47 -1.29 -7.22
CA LYS A 111 -16.21 -0.89 -8.44
C LYS A 111 -15.91 -1.84 -9.60
N ILE A 112 -14.66 -2.26 -9.78
CA ILE A 112 -14.26 -3.29 -10.75
C ILE A 112 -15.02 -4.60 -10.47
N ALA A 113 -15.05 -5.05 -9.22
CA ALA A 113 -15.74 -6.28 -8.85
C ALA A 113 -17.24 -6.23 -9.19
N ARG A 114 -17.91 -5.11 -8.88
CA ARG A 114 -19.34 -4.90 -9.21
C ARG A 114 -19.60 -4.87 -10.72
N LEU A 115 -18.78 -4.14 -11.48
CA LEU A 115 -18.90 -4.07 -12.93
C LEU A 115 -18.75 -5.45 -13.56
N ARG A 116 -17.79 -6.25 -13.10
CA ARG A 116 -17.59 -7.62 -13.62
C ARG A 116 -18.72 -8.56 -13.27
N GLN A 117 -19.23 -8.50 -12.04
CA GLN A 117 -20.40 -9.29 -11.66
C GLN A 117 -21.60 -8.96 -12.56
N GLY A 118 -21.80 -7.67 -12.90
CA GLY A 118 -22.83 -7.26 -13.85
C GLY A 118 -22.60 -7.81 -15.27
N LEU A 119 -21.35 -7.79 -15.76
CA LEU A 119 -20.98 -8.36 -17.06
C LEU A 119 -21.20 -9.88 -17.13
N GLU A 120 -20.85 -10.60 -16.05
CA GLU A 120 -21.10 -12.04 -15.94
C GLU A 120 -22.60 -12.36 -16.00
N GLN A 121 -23.44 -11.54 -15.36
CA GLN A 121 -24.90 -11.67 -15.40
C GLN A 121 -25.49 -11.31 -16.77
N GLN A 122 -24.88 -10.34 -17.47
CA GLN A 122 -25.34 -9.90 -18.78
C GLN A 122 -25.08 -10.95 -19.88
N GLY A 123 -24.08 -11.82 -19.70
CA GLY A 123 -23.74 -12.90 -20.64
C GLY A 123 -23.20 -12.43 -22.00
N SER A 124 -23.04 -11.13 -22.20
CA SER A 124 -22.57 -10.50 -23.44
C SER A 124 -21.24 -9.79 -23.23
N ALA A 125 -20.55 -9.49 -24.34
CA ALA A 125 -19.27 -8.78 -24.28
C ALA A 125 -19.45 -7.37 -23.66
N PRO A 126 -18.46 -6.85 -22.92
CA PRO A 126 -18.53 -5.51 -22.36
C PRO A 126 -18.73 -4.47 -23.46
N THR A 127 -19.64 -3.53 -23.23
CA THR A 127 -19.75 -2.32 -24.06
C THR A 127 -18.46 -1.51 -24.01
N ALA A 128 -18.22 -0.67 -25.03
CA ALA A 128 -17.04 0.18 -25.09
C ALA A 128 -16.91 1.09 -23.83
N ALA A 129 -18.04 1.58 -23.31
CA ALA A 129 -18.08 2.39 -22.09
C ALA A 129 -17.65 1.59 -20.85
N GLN A 130 -18.18 0.36 -20.68
CA GLN A 130 -17.81 -0.52 -19.56
C GLN A 130 -16.32 -0.93 -19.62
N ALA A 131 -15.81 -1.21 -20.82
CA ALA A 131 -14.40 -1.53 -21.04
C ALA A 131 -13.48 -0.35 -20.68
N ALA A 132 -13.85 0.86 -21.11
CA ALA A 132 -13.13 2.09 -20.77
C ALA A 132 -13.14 2.38 -19.27
N GLU A 133 -14.28 2.18 -18.61
CA GLU A 133 -14.40 2.37 -17.17
C GLU A 133 -13.53 1.39 -16.37
N LEU A 134 -13.52 0.11 -16.74
CA LEU A 134 -12.64 -0.90 -16.15
C LEU A 134 -11.16 -0.53 -16.31
N ALA A 135 -10.75 -0.08 -17.50
CA ALA A 135 -9.37 0.32 -17.78
C ALA A 135 -8.95 1.55 -16.95
N ALA A 136 -9.83 2.55 -16.80
CA ALA A 136 -9.58 3.73 -15.99
C ALA A 136 -9.39 3.38 -14.51
N LEU A 137 -10.24 2.49 -13.96
CA LEU A 137 -10.14 2.03 -12.58
C LEU A 137 -8.84 1.25 -12.33
N GLN A 138 -8.47 0.37 -13.26
CA GLN A 138 -7.19 -0.38 -13.19
C GLN A 138 -5.99 0.56 -13.20
N THR A 139 -5.97 1.54 -14.10
CA THR A 139 -4.91 2.55 -14.18
C THR A 139 -4.80 3.36 -12.89
N ARG A 140 -5.94 3.68 -12.26
CA ARG A 140 -5.97 4.37 -10.97
C ARG A 140 -5.32 3.54 -9.87
N ILE A 141 -5.61 2.24 -9.79
CA ILE A 141 -5.00 1.34 -8.81
C ILE A 141 -3.50 1.21 -9.04
N GLU A 142 -3.07 1.03 -10.29
CA GLU A 142 -1.66 0.93 -10.66
C GLU A 142 -0.88 2.18 -10.22
N ARG A 143 -1.36 3.37 -10.60
CA ARG A 143 -0.75 4.65 -10.20
C ARG A 143 -0.77 4.84 -8.68
N GLY A 144 -1.88 4.50 -8.03
CA GLY A 144 -1.99 4.55 -6.57
C GLY A 144 -0.94 3.68 -5.90
N THR A 145 -0.74 2.45 -6.38
CA THR A 145 0.28 1.55 -5.83
C THR A 145 1.70 2.04 -6.11
N GLN A 146 1.98 2.65 -7.26
CA GLN A 146 3.28 3.26 -7.54
C GLN A 146 3.60 4.40 -6.57
N VAL A 147 2.65 5.31 -6.35
CA VAL A 147 2.82 6.42 -5.39
C VAL A 147 2.95 5.87 -3.97
N ALA A 148 2.14 4.89 -3.58
CA ALA A 148 2.25 4.24 -2.28
C ALA A 148 3.61 3.55 -2.08
N ALA A 149 4.12 2.85 -3.09
CA ALA A 149 5.44 2.23 -3.03
C ALA A 149 6.57 3.26 -2.84
N ALA A 150 6.51 4.40 -3.54
CA ALA A 150 7.47 5.49 -3.35
C ALA A 150 7.41 6.07 -1.92
N LEU A 151 6.21 6.31 -1.39
CA LEU A 151 6.02 6.78 -0.01
C LEU A 151 6.54 5.78 1.02
N LEU A 152 6.31 4.48 0.81
CA LEU A 152 6.79 3.43 1.70
C LEU A 152 8.31 3.27 1.64
N LEU A 153 8.94 3.45 0.47
CA LEU A 153 10.39 3.51 0.34
C LEU A 153 10.98 4.71 1.08
N LEU A 154 10.35 5.89 0.96
CA LEU A 154 10.73 7.08 1.73
C LEU A 154 10.62 6.81 3.24
N ALA A 155 9.55 6.17 3.69
CA ALA A 155 9.36 5.82 5.09
C ALA A 155 10.43 4.84 5.59
N ALA A 156 10.72 3.78 4.83
CA ALA A 156 11.76 2.81 5.16
C ALA A 156 13.16 3.46 5.21
N GLY A 157 13.47 4.32 4.23
CA GLY A 157 14.72 5.09 4.19
C GLY A 157 14.86 6.04 5.38
N ALA A 158 13.80 6.77 5.72
CA ALA A 158 13.79 7.67 6.87
C ALA A 158 14.08 6.92 8.18
N MET A 159 13.49 5.74 8.37
CA MET A 159 13.76 4.89 9.53
C MET A 159 15.20 4.36 9.56
N ALA A 160 15.75 3.97 8.42
CA ALA A 160 17.11 3.45 8.32
C ALA A 160 18.17 4.53 8.65
N VAL A 161 17.89 5.78 8.28
CA VAL A 161 18.81 6.92 8.48
C VAL A 161 18.63 7.57 9.85
N ALA A 162 17.43 7.53 10.44
CA ALA A 162 17.11 8.24 11.69
C ALA A 162 18.08 7.96 12.85
N ARG A 163 18.67 6.76 12.93
CA ARG A 163 19.64 6.42 13.99
C ARG A 163 20.99 7.16 13.89
N TYR A 164 21.28 7.78 12.75
CA TYR A 164 22.52 8.47 12.47
C TYR A 164 22.37 10.00 12.47
N LEU A 165 21.18 10.50 12.80
CA LEU A 165 20.83 11.92 12.84
C LEU A 165 20.77 12.44 14.27
#